data_AF-A0A7Y0S288-F1
#
_entry.id   AF-A0A7Y0S288-F1
#
_cell.length_a   1.000
_cell.length_b   1.000
_cell.length_c   1.000
_cell.angle_alpha   90.00
_cell.angle_beta   90.00
_cell.angle_gamma   90.00
#
_symmetry.space_group_name_H-M   'P 1'
#
loop_
_entity.id
_entity.type
_entity.pdbx_description
1 polymer ?
#
loop_
_entity_poly.entity_id
_entity_poly.type
_entity_poly.pdbx_seq_one_letter_code
_entity_poly.pdbx_strand_id
1 'polypeptide(L)'
;FGLDLFSGSPSTFAPISDVPVPANYTVGSGDEIIVQLFGKDNETHRLRVNRAGTINFPSLGPVNVAGMHFSDVRDSLTQRVKEQM
;
A
#
# COMPACT_ATOMS: atom_id res chain seq x y z
N PHE A 1 32.12 -34.69 -10.61
CA PHE A 1 30.68 -34.69 -10.96
C PHE A 1 29.91 -34.72 -9.64
N GLY A 2 29.25 -33.68 -9.13
CA GLY A 2 28.64 -32.48 -9.74
C GLY A 2 27.15 -32.33 -9.36
N LEU A 3 26.57 -33.28 -8.62
CA LEU A 3 25.12 -33.40 -8.36
C LEU A 3 24.67 -33.06 -6.93
N ASP A 4 25.59 -32.97 -5.96
CA ASP A 4 25.22 -32.69 -4.56
C ASP A 4 25.09 -31.19 -4.22
N LEU A 5 25.30 -30.29 -5.18
CA LEU A 5 25.17 -28.85 -4.99
C LEU A 5 23.73 -28.33 -5.15
N PHE A 6 22.77 -29.19 -5.50
CA PHE A 6 21.36 -28.81 -5.75
C PHE A 6 20.35 -29.50 -4.82
N SER A 7 20.81 -30.29 -3.84
CA SER A 7 19.93 -31.06 -2.94
C SER A 7 19.38 -30.27 -1.74
N GLY A 8 19.73 -28.99 -1.62
CA GLY A 8 19.36 -28.15 -0.48
C GLY A 8 18.85 -26.79 -0.90
N SER A 9 17.87 -26.71 -1.81
CA SER A 9 17.10 -25.48 -1.98
C SER A 9 16.37 -25.20 -0.67
N PRO A 10 16.64 -24.08 0.04
CA PRO A 10 15.82 -23.73 1.18
C PRO A 10 14.42 -23.37 0.67
N SER A 11 13.49 -24.32 0.74
CA SER A 11 12.10 -23.97 0.99
C SER A 11 12.09 -23.53 2.45
N THR A 12 11.95 -22.26 2.73
CA THR A 12 10.63 -21.68 2.85
C THR A 12 10.79 -20.17 2.82
N PHE A 13 10.53 -19.57 1.65
CA PHE A 13 10.09 -18.19 1.59
C PHE A 13 8.63 -18.18 2.06
N ALA A 14 8.41 -18.39 3.36
CA ALA A 14 7.11 -18.14 3.96
C ALA A 14 7.08 -16.63 4.24
N PRO A 15 6.38 -15.82 3.42
CA PRO A 15 6.24 -14.42 3.77
C PRO A 15 5.54 -14.38 5.14
N ILE A 16 6.19 -13.72 6.08
CA ILE A 16 5.57 -13.32 7.34
C ILE A 16 4.53 -12.25 6.97
N SER A 17 3.35 -12.68 6.53
CA SER A 17 2.31 -11.82 5.93
C SER A 17 1.50 -10.99 6.94
N ASP A 18 1.93 -10.89 8.19
CA ASP A 18 1.19 -10.19 9.26
C ASP A 18 2.07 -9.30 10.13
N VAL A 19 3.17 -8.78 9.56
CA VAL A 19 3.92 -7.71 10.23
C VAL A 19 3.18 -6.39 9.99
N PRO A 20 2.82 -5.63 11.03
CA PRO A 20 2.22 -4.32 10.86
C PRO A 20 3.15 -3.46 9.99
N VAL A 21 2.58 -2.85 8.95
CA VAL A 21 3.32 -1.96 8.05
C VAL A 21 3.99 -0.88 8.91
N PRO A 22 5.33 -0.83 8.97
CA PRO A 22 5.99 0.15 9.81
C PRO A 22 5.71 1.54 9.24
N ALA A 23 5.54 2.56 10.09
CA ALA A 23 5.14 3.90 9.65
C ALA A 23 6.14 4.53 8.67
N ASN A 24 7.39 4.07 8.67
CA ASN A 24 8.45 4.47 7.74
C ASN A 24 8.39 3.73 6.39
N TYR A 25 7.42 2.85 6.17
CA TYR A 25 7.25 2.15 4.90
C TYR A 25 7.05 3.15 3.78
N THR A 26 7.89 3.05 2.76
CA THR A 26 7.80 3.88 1.55
C THR A 26 6.86 3.21 0.58
N VAL A 27 5.79 3.91 0.22
CA VAL A 27 4.78 3.39 -0.70
C VAL A 27 5.36 3.30 -2.10
N GLY A 28 5.20 2.13 -2.72
CA GLY A 28 5.69 1.79 -4.03
C GLY A 28 4.57 1.45 -5.02
N SER A 29 4.93 1.37 -6.30
CA SER A 29 4.00 0.90 -7.33
C SER A 29 3.64 -0.58 -7.09
N GLY A 30 2.36 -0.93 -7.19
CA GLY A 30 1.88 -2.28 -6.96
C GLY A 30 1.26 -2.50 -5.58
N ASP A 31 1.50 -1.59 -4.64
CA ASP A 31 0.88 -1.60 -3.33
C ASP A 31 -0.63 -1.37 -3.41
N GLU A 32 -1.36 -1.83 -2.39
CA GLU A 32 -2.78 -1.59 -2.24
C GLU A 32 -3.04 -0.84 -0.93
N ILE A 33 -3.75 0.28 -1.03
CA ILE A 33 -4.15 1.10 0.11
C ILE A 33 -5.64 0.93 0.30
N ILE A 34 -6.03 0.44 1.48
CA ILE A 34 -7.44 0.30 1.85
C ILE A 34 -7.83 1.52 2.68
N VAL A 35 -8.77 2.30 2.17
CA VAL A 35 -9.32 3.47 2.86
C VAL A 35 -10.71 3.13 3.33
N GLN A 36 -10.94 3.25 4.63
CA GLN A 36 -12.25 3.04 5.24
C GLN A 36 -12.73 4.38 5.77
N LEU A 37 -13.85 4.85 5.23
CA LEU A 37 -14.55 6.03 5.70
C LEU A 37 -15.59 5.58 6.71
N PHE A 38 -15.58 6.21 7.88
CA PHE A 38 -16.52 5.94 8.96
C PHE A 38 -17.20 7.26 9.37
N GLY A 39 -18.49 7.19 9.70
CA GLY A 39 -19.28 8.34 10.14
C GLY A 39 -20.42 8.66 9.18
N LYS A 40 -20.24 9.69 8.34
CA LYS A 40 -21.27 10.18 7.41
C LYS A 40 -21.54 9.20 6.27
N ASP A 41 -20.48 8.62 5.73
CA ASP A 41 -20.50 7.59 4.69
C ASP A 41 -19.67 6.39 5.18
N ASN A 42 -20.24 5.20 5.14
CA ASN A 42 -19.59 3.96 5.55
C ASN A 42 -19.11 3.21 4.30
N GLU A 43 -18.05 3.72 3.70
CA GLU A 43 -17.51 3.21 2.44
C GLU A 43 -16.08 2.68 2.63
N THR A 44 -15.77 1.61 1.90
CA THR A 44 -14.42 1.06 1.83
C THR A 44 -13.92 1.14 0.39
N HIS A 45 -12.84 1.87 0.17
CA HIS A 45 -12.17 1.95 -1.12
C HIS A 45 -10.85 1.19 -1.10
N ARG A 46 -10.66 0.30 -2.07
CA ARG A 46 -9.40 -0.38 -2.33
C ARG A 46 -8.69 0.31 -3.47
N LEU A 47 -7.61 1.02 -3.13
CA LEU A 47 -6.90 1.90 -4.05
C LEU A 47 -5.54 1.30 -4.35
N ARG A 48 -5.36 0.81 -5.58
CA ARG A 48 -4.09 0.24 -6.01
C ARG A 48 -3.15 1.34 -6.52
N VAL A 49 -1.91 1.32 -6.06
CA VAL A 49 -0.85 2.20 -6.57
C VAL A 49 -0.46 1.73 -7.96
N ASN A 50 -0.70 2.57 -8.96
CA ASN A 50 -0.35 2.27 -10.33
C ASN A 50 1.17 2.45 -10.58
N ARG A 51 1.64 2.08 -11.78
CA ARG A 51 3.07 2.20 -12.15
C ARG A 51 3.57 3.65 -12.22
N ALA A 52 2.66 4.62 -12.31
CA ALA A 52 2.96 6.04 -12.23
C ALA A 52 3.12 6.52 -10.77
N GLY A 53 2.89 5.64 -9.79
CA GLY A 53 2.99 5.99 -8.39
C GLY A 53 1.79 6.75 -7.85
N THR A 54 0.64 6.64 -8.50
CA THR A 54 -0.59 7.31 -8.09
C THR A 54 -1.68 6.30 -7.73
N ILE A 55 -2.56 6.68 -6.81
CA ILE A 55 -3.79 5.98 -6.47
C ILE A 55 -4.98 6.75 -7.04
N ASN A 56 -5.97 6.04 -7.57
CA ASN A 56 -7.17 6.67 -8.11
C ASN A 56 -8.29 6.63 -7.08
N PHE A 57 -8.50 7.73 -6.35
CA PHE A 57 -9.58 7.84 -5.39
C PHE A 57 -10.85 8.36 -6.09
N PRO A 58 -12.01 7.67 -6.02
CA PRO A 58 -13.22 8.07 -6.74
C PRO A 58 -13.71 9.51 -6.44
N SER A 59 -13.68 9.93 -5.17
CA SER A 59 -14.08 11.26 -4.71
C SER A 59 -13.00 12.35 -4.87
N LEU A 60 -11.70 12.00 -4.78
CA LEU A 60 -10.59 12.97 -4.74
C LEU A 60 -9.75 13.02 -6.04
N GLY A 61 -10.01 12.11 -6.98
CA GLY A 61 -9.22 11.92 -8.19
C GLY A 61 -7.86 11.22 -7.94
N PRO A 62 -6.93 11.30 -8.90
CA PRO A 62 -5.61 10.70 -8.79
C PRO A 62 -4.74 11.41 -7.74
N VAL A 63 -4.17 10.65 -6.81
CA VAL A 63 -3.27 11.12 -5.75
C VAL A 63 -1.91 10.47 -5.92
N ASN A 64 -0.84 11.25 -6.04
CA ASN A 64 0.51 10.71 -6.05
C ASN A 64 0.87 10.22 -4.64
N VAL A 65 1.39 9.01 -4.52
CA VAL A 65 1.79 8.36 -3.27
C VAL A 65 3.15 7.68 -3.34
N ALA A 66 3.73 7.52 -4.53
CA ALA A 66 5.02 6.86 -4.68
C ALA A 66 6.15 7.67 -4.03
N GLY A 67 7.00 6.97 -3.29
CA GLY A 67 8.14 7.59 -2.62
C GLY A 67 7.77 8.35 -1.34
N MET A 68 6.48 8.42 -0.99
CA MET A 68 6.05 8.97 0.30
C MET A 68 6.00 7.88 1.36
N HIS A 69 6.22 8.28 2.62
CA HIS A 69 5.99 7.36 3.73
C HIS A 69 4.49 7.13 3.90
N PHE A 70 4.13 5.94 4.38
CA PHE A 70 2.73 5.60 4.65
C PHE A 70 2.06 6.61 5.60
N SER A 71 2.79 7.16 6.56
CA SER A 71 2.31 8.26 7.43
C SER A 71 1.90 9.50 6.64
N ASP A 72 2.74 9.93 5.69
CA ASP A 72 2.52 11.14 4.91
C ASP A 72 1.35 10.95 3.95
N VAL A 73 1.25 9.76 3.35
CA VAL A 73 0.12 9.37 2.52
C VAL A 73 -1.18 9.42 3.32
N ARG A 74 -1.20 8.82 4.51
CA ARG A 74 -2.36 8.83 5.41
C ARG A 74 -2.79 10.26 5.71
N ASP A 75 -1.86 11.10 6.16
CA ASP A 75 -2.16 12.46 6.59
C ASP A 75 -2.64 13.34 5.40
N SER A 76 -2.00 13.20 4.24
CA SER A 76 -2.44 13.85 2.99
C SER A 76 -3.84 13.40 2.59
N LEU A 77 -4.14 12.10 2.71
CA LEU A 77 -5.45 11.57 2.33
C LEU A 77 -6.53 12.05 3.29
N THR A 78 -6.27 12.02 4.60
CA THR A 78 -7.18 12.53 5.63
C THR A 78 -7.47 14.02 5.42
N GLN A 79 -6.45 14.83 5.10
CA GLN A 79 -6.63 16.25 4.84
C GLN A 79 -7.52 16.49 3.61
N ARG A 80 -7.26 15.78 2.51
CA ARG A 80 -8.06 15.90 1.29
C ARG A 80 -9.50 15.45 1.48
N VAL A 81 -9.73 14.34 2.19
CA VAL A 81 -11.08 13.87 2.53
C VAL A 81 -11.82 14.93 3.33
N LYS A 82 -11.17 15.58 4.30
CA LYS A 82 -11.76 16.63 5.13
C LYS A 82 -12.07 17.93 4.36
N GLU A 83 -11.28 18.26 3.36
CA GLU A 83 -11.49 19.49 2.55
C GLU A 83 -12.58 19.33 1.49
N GLN A 84 -12.81 18.11 1.00
CA GLN A 84 -13.70 17.84 -0.14
C GLN A 84 -15.04 17.20 0.25
N MET A 85 -15.22 16.70 1.49
CA MET A 85 -16.44 16.02 1.98
C MET A 85 -16.98 16.57 3.30
#